data_AF-A0AAD7CU11-F1
#
_entry.id   AF-A0AAD7CU11-F1
#
_cell.length_a   1.000
_cell.length_b   1.000
_cell.length_c   1.000
_cell.angle_alpha   90.00
_cell.angle_beta   90.00
_cell.angle_gamma   90.00
#
_symmetry.space_group_name_H-M   'P 1'
#
loop_
_entity.id
_entity.type
_entity.pdbx_description
1 polymer ?
#
loop_
_entity_poly.entity_id
_entity_poly.type
_entity_poly.pdbx_seq_one_letter_code
_entity_poly.pdbx_strand_id
1 'polypeptide(L)'
;MIQTTAALIPVLRSSASPTAPSVILNVTTDVASNGMMAGPRGFHHNKIAYNTSKAAANSYTIALAHELKDAHVKVNCITPGRTTTKLNGFSSGKTPEQGAEMMVEWCLMDKDGKTGESL
;
A
#
# COMPACT_ATOMS: atom_id res chain seq x y z
N MET A 1 7.79 -6.93 5.48
CA MET A 1 7.20 -5.57 5.48
C MET A 1 7.61 -4.84 6.75
N ILE A 2 7.01 -5.12 7.92
CA ILE A 2 7.23 -4.36 9.17
C ILE A 2 8.72 -4.20 9.50
N GLN A 3 9.49 -5.28 9.55
CA GLN A 3 10.92 -5.23 9.85
C GLN A 3 11.72 -4.39 8.85
N THR A 4 11.44 -4.54 7.55
CA THR A 4 12.09 -3.76 6.48
C THR A 4 11.77 -2.28 6.63
N THR A 5 10.50 -1.95 6.85
CA THR A 5 10.07 -0.56 7.05
C THR A 5 10.73 0.03 8.27
N ALA A 6 10.70 -0.65 9.42
CA ALA A 6 11.31 -0.20 10.66
C ALA A 6 12.83 0.08 10.51
N ALA A 7 13.54 -0.79 9.78
CA ALA A 7 14.96 -0.61 9.50
C ALA A 7 15.25 0.62 8.63
N LEU A 8 14.31 1.05 7.77
CA LEU A 8 14.48 2.19 6.87
C LEU A 8 13.94 3.51 7.43
N ILE A 9 13.18 3.50 8.54
CA ILE A 9 12.65 4.72 9.15
C ILE A 9 13.74 5.78 9.42
N PRO A 10 14.93 5.45 9.97
CA PRO A 10 15.95 6.47 10.24
C PRO A 10 16.39 7.23 8.99
N VAL A 11 16.60 6.53 7.86
CA VAL A 11 17.01 7.19 6.61
C VAL A 11 15.85 8.01 6.02
N LEU A 12 14.62 7.48 6.03
CA LEU A 12 13.44 8.19 5.54
C LEU A 12 13.20 9.49 6.32
N ARG A 13 13.37 9.48 7.65
CA ARG A 13 13.28 10.67 8.49
C ARG A 13 14.36 11.69 8.15
N SER A 14 15.59 11.24 7.89
CA SER A 14 16.71 12.13 7.56
C SER A 14 16.60 12.77 6.17
N SER A 15 15.92 12.10 5.22
CA SER A 15 15.77 12.57 3.84
C SER A 15 14.50 13.41 3.63
N ALA A 16 13.51 13.30 4.52
CA ALA A 16 12.26 14.02 4.42
C ALA A 16 12.36 15.48 4.88
N SER A 17 11.59 16.36 4.23
CA SER A 17 11.45 17.76 4.59
C SER A 17 10.03 18.27 4.28
N PRO A 18 9.63 19.45 4.77
CA PRO A 18 8.31 20.03 4.47
C PRO A 18 8.02 20.19 2.97
N THR A 19 9.05 20.36 2.14
CA THR A 19 8.90 20.60 0.68
C THR A 19 9.25 19.37 -0.17
N ALA A 20 9.97 18.40 0.38
CA ALA A 20 10.37 17.16 -0.26
C ALA A 20 10.15 15.98 0.71
N PRO A 21 8.95 15.41 0.75
CA PRO A 21 8.60 14.32 1.65
C PRO A 21 9.26 13.00 1.22
N SER A 22 9.56 12.14 2.20
CA SER A 22 9.85 10.72 1.89
C SER A 22 8.54 9.94 1.74
N VAL A 23 8.54 8.87 0.95
CA VAL A 23 7.33 8.08 0.66
C VAL A 23 7.55 6.61 0.99
N ILE A 24 6.57 6.01 1.66
CA ILE A 24 6.40 4.57 1.82
C ILE A 24 5.11 4.16 1.12
N LEU A 25 5.21 3.30 0.12
CA LEU A 25 4.06 2.74 -0.59
C LEU A 25 4.00 1.23 -0.39
N ASN A 26 2.99 0.76 0.34
CA ASN A 26 2.76 -0.65 0.59
C ASN A 26 1.82 -1.25 -0.47
N VAL A 27 2.24 -2.31 -1.15
CA VAL A 27 1.39 -3.00 -2.14
C VAL A 27 0.42 -3.95 -1.44
N THR A 28 -0.88 -3.67 -1.56
CA THR A 28 -1.98 -4.42 -0.93
C THR A 28 -2.91 -4.98 -2.01
N THR A 29 -4.20 -5.12 -1.71
CA THR A 29 -5.21 -5.73 -2.60
C THR A 29 -6.59 -5.29 -2.16
N ASP A 30 -7.55 -5.22 -3.09
CA ASP A 30 -8.93 -4.83 -2.80
C ASP A 30 -9.58 -5.73 -1.74
N VAL A 31 -9.27 -7.04 -1.74
CA VAL A 31 -9.81 -8.01 -0.77
C VAL A 31 -9.29 -7.84 0.66
N ALA A 32 -8.40 -6.86 0.89
CA ALA A 32 -7.99 -6.42 2.22
C ALA A 32 -9.01 -5.47 2.87
N SER A 33 -9.91 -4.88 2.08
CA SER A 33 -10.92 -3.94 2.58
C SER A 33 -12.01 -4.68 3.36
N ASN A 34 -11.98 -4.56 4.68
CA ASN A 34 -13.00 -5.15 5.56
C ASN A 34 -14.41 -4.66 5.21
N GLY A 35 -14.56 -3.37 4.88
CA GLY A 35 -15.86 -2.80 4.49
C GLY A 35 -16.39 -3.39 3.18
N MET A 36 -15.52 -3.58 2.18
CA MET A 36 -15.90 -4.22 0.91
C MET A 36 -16.24 -5.70 1.10
N MET A 37 -15.43 -6.41 1.88
CA MET A 37 -15.56 -7.86 2.11
C MET A 37 -16.75 -8.22 3.01
N ALA A 38 -17.15 -7.34 3.93
CA ALA A 38 -18.37 -7.50 4.73
C ALA A 38 -19.66 -7.17 3.95
N GLY A 39 -19.53 -6.45 2.83
CA GLY A 39 -20.65 -6.04 1.99
C GLY A 39 -21.05 -7.09 0.94
N PRO A 40 -22.11 -6.82 0.15
CA PRO A 40 -22.62 -7.75 -0.87
C PRO A 40 -21.66 -7.99 -2.05
N ARG A 41 -20.58 -7.20 -2.14
CA ARG A 41 -19.50 -7.37 -3.14
C ARG A 41 -18.32 -8.19 -2.61
N GLY A 42 -18.40 -8.69 -1.37
CA GLY A 42 -17.36 -9.49 -0.76
C GLY A 42 -17.12 -10.78 -1.55
N PHE A 43 -15.87 -11.03 -1.91
CA PHE A 43 -15.51 -12.23 -2.65
C PHE A 43 -15.45 -13.43 -1.72
N HIS A 44 -16.23 -14.48 -1.99
CA HIS A 44 -16.16 -15.76 -1.26
C HIS A 44 -14.98 -16.64 -1.72
N HIS A 45 -13.78 -16.06 -1.79
CA HIS A 45 -12.58 -16.80 -2.19
C HIS A 45 -11.83 -17.34 -0.96
N ASN A 46 -11.38 -18.59 -1.04
CA ASN A 46 -10.63 -19.34 -0.01
C ASN A 46 -9.18 -18.86 0.18
N LYS A 47 -8.99 -17.56 0.47
CA LYS A 47 -7.67 -16.96 0.70
C LYS A 47 -7.60 -16.25 2.06
N ILE A 48 -8.18 -16.86 3.10
CA ILE A 48 -8.31 -16.28 4.45
C ILE A 48 -6.98 -15.69 4.92
N ALA A 49 -5.90 -16.49 4.95
CA ALA A 49 -4.60 -16.03 5.44
C ALA A 49 -4.04 -14.85 4.63
N TYR A 50 -4.18 -14.87 3.29
CA TYR A 50 -3.73 -13.78 2.43
C TYR A 50 -4.54 -12.51 2.67
N ASN A 51 -5.88 -12.60 2.71
CA ASN A 51 -6.76 -11.47 2.94
C ASN A 51 -6.50 -10.86 4.33
N THR A 52 -6.42 -11.67 5.39
CA THR A 52 -6.09 -11.21 6.74
C THR A 52 -4.72 -10.54 6.79
N SER A 53 -3.70 -11.11 6.15
CA SER A 53 -2.36 -10.50 6.12
C SER A 53 -2.35 -9.14 5.41
N LYS A 54 -3.16 -8.98 4.35
CA LYS A 54 -3.27 -7.72 3.62
C LYS A 54 -4.14 -6.70 4.34
N ALA A 55 -5.20 -7.13 5.04
CA ALA A 55 -5.96 -6.26 5.93
C ALA A 55 -5.09 -5.71 7.06
N ALA A 56 -4.25 -6.56 7.67
CA ALA A 56 -3.26 -6.12 8.66
C ALA A 56 -2.24 -5.13 8.07
N ALA A 57 -1.83 -5.32 6.80
CA ALA A 57 -0.98 -4.37 6.10
C ALA A 57 -1.66 -3.00 5.88
N ASN A 58 -2.96 -2.95 5.59
CA ASN A 58 -3.72 -1.71 5.51
C ASN A 58 -3.75 -1.01 6.88
N SER A 59 -4.07 -1.73 7.96
CA SER A 59 -4.05 -1.18 9.32
C SER A 59 -2.67 -0.66 9.73
N TYR A 60 -1.60 -1.41 9.41
CA TYR A 60 -0.22 -0.98 9.65
C TYR A 60 0.13 0.30 8.90
N THR A 61 -0.30 0.42 7.64
CA THR A 61 -0.08 1.61 6.80
C THR A 61 -0.71 2.85 7.44
N ILE A 62 -1.98 2.75 7.87
CA ILE A 62 -2.70 3.86 8.50
C ILE A 62 -2.01 4.28 9.81
N ALA A 63 -1.70 3.32 10.68
CA ALA A 63 -1.03 3.61 11.95
C ALA A 63 0.34 4.28 11.74
N LEU A 64 1.14 3.76 10.81
CA LEU A 64 2.45 4.31 10.52
C LEU A 64 2.37 5.71 9.87
N ALA A 65 1.35 5.98 9.05
CA ALA A 65 1.11 7.31 8.50
C ALA A 65 0.90 8.36 9.59
N HIS A 66 0.16 7.99 10.66
CA HIS A 66 -0.01 8.86 11.82
C HIS A 66 1.29 9.03 12.60
N GLU A 67 2.04 7.94 12.83
CA GLU A 67 3.30 7.98 13.58
C GLU A 67 4.37 8.86 12.90
N LEU A 68 4.42 8.86 11.57
CA LEU A 68 5.47 9.57 10.83
C LEU A 68 5.02 10.93 10.25
N LYS A 69 3.81 11.39 10.57
CA LYS A 69 3.23 12.62 10.03
C LYS A 69 4.15 13.84 10.22
N ASP A 70 4.66 14.03 11.44
CA ASP A 70 5.48 15.18 11.78
C ASP A 70 6.92 15.07 11.26
N ALA A 71 7.31 13.88 10.78
CA ALA A 71 8.59 13.65 10.11
C ALA A 71 8.51 13.86 8.60
N HIS A 72 7.39 14.36 8.07
CA HIS A 72 7.17 14.56 6.63
C HIS A 72 7.34 13.30 5.79
N VAL A 73 7.04 12.12 6.36
CA VAL A 73 7.00 10.85 5.63
C VAL A 73 5.56 10.50 5.31
N LYS A 74 5.25 10.34 4.02
CA LYS A 74 3.94 9.91 3.54
C LYS A 74 3.89 8.40 3.48
N VAL A 75 2.83 7.81 4.01
CA VAL A 75 2.66 6.36 4.06
C VAL A 75 1.29 6.01 3.52
N ASN A 76 1.24 5.23 2.45
CA ASN A 76 0.00 4.83 1.80
C ASN A 76 0.07 3.38 1.34
N CYS A 77 -1.08 2.82 0.99
CA CYS A 77 -1.15 1.50 0.36
C CYS A 77 -2.02 1.49 -0.89
N ILE A 78 -1.66 0.62 -1.84
CA ILE A 78 -2.30 0.54 -3.15
C ILE A 78 -2.40 -0.89 -3.66
N THR A 79 -3.49 -1.17 -4.38
CA THR A 79 -3.70 -2.40 -5.14
C THR A 79 -3.23 -2.20 -6.59
N PRO A 80 -2.40 -3.08 -7.18
CA PRO A 80 -2.11 -3.05 -8.61
C PRO A 80 -3.32 -3.48 -9.47
N GLY A 81 -4.38 -3.97 -8.82
CA GLY A 81 -5.43 -4.76 -9.44
C GLY A 81 -4.94 -6.17 -9.82
N ARG A 82 -5.73 -6.87 -10.63
CA ARG A 82 -5.39 -8.22 -11.09
C ARG A 82 -4.26 -8.15 -12.13
N THR A 83 -3.03 -8.41 -11.69
CA THR A 83 -1.83 -8.43 -12.54
C THR A 83 -1.42 -9.83 -12.94
N THR A 84 -1.07 -10.02 -14.21
CA THR A 84 -0.63 -11.29 -14.82
C THR A 84 0.76 -11.68 -14.30
N THR A 85 0.79 -12.32 -13.13
CA THR A 85 2.01 -12.76 -12.43
C THR A 85 1.87 -14.20 -11.95
N LYS A 86 2.98 -14.81 -11.48
CA LYS A 86 2.96 -16.14 -10.86
C LYS A 86 1.95 -16.25 -9.70
N LEU A 87 1.78 -15.21 -8.88
CA LEU A 87 0.83 -15.19 -7.75
C LEU A 87 -0.62 -15.40 -8.22
N ASN A 88 -0.94 -14.94 -9.43
CA ASN A 88 -2.24 -15.07 -10.07
C ASN A 88 -2.27 -16.18 -11.12
N GLY A 89 -1.28 -17.08 -11.12
CA GLY A 89 -1.19 -18.19 -12.08
C GLY A 89 -1.09 -17.73 -13.53
N PHE A 90 -0.56 -16.52 -13.77
CA PHE A 90 -0.53 -15.87 -15.08
C PHE A 90 -1.92 -15.77 -15.75
N SER A 91 -2.99 -15.72 -14.96
CA SER A 91 -4.35 -15.49 -15.48
C SER A 91 -4.48 -14.09 -16.10
N SER A 92 -5.38 -13.94 -17.07
CA SER A 92 -5.66 -12.65 -17.73
C SER A 92 -5.91 -11.50 -16.73
N GLY A 93 -5.28 -10.37 -17.02
CA GLY A 93 -5.24 -9.17 -16.20
C GLY A 93 -4.27 -8.14 -16.79
N LYS A 94 -3.90 -7.12 -16.02
CA LYS A 94 -2.87 -6.13 -16.40
C LYS A 94 -1.50 -6.79 -16.55
N THR A 95 -0.63 -6.28 -17.41
CA THR A 95 0.79 -6.66 -17.37
C THR A 95 1.45 -6.15 -16.08
N PRO A 96 2.60 -6.71 -15.65
CA PRO A 96 3.37 -6.17 -14.52
C PRO A 96 3.67 -4.68 -14.66
N GLU A 97 4.01 -4.22 -15.87
CA GLU A 97 4.33 -2.83 -16.18
C GLU A 97 3.11 -1.93 -15.99
N GLN A 98 1.94 -2.33 -16.51
CA GLN A 98 0.67 -1.61 -16.30
C GLN A 98 0.24 -1.58 -14.83
N GLY A 99 0.54 -2.64 -14.07
CA GLY A 99 0.30 -2.68 -12.63
C GLY A 99 1.24 -1.76 -11.85
N ALA A 100 2.47 -1.56 -12.31
CA ALA A 100 3.46 -0.67 -11.70
C ALA A 100 3.22 0.80 -12.06
N GLU A 101 2.77 1.10 -13.28
CA GLU A 101 2.52 2.46 -13.77
C GLU A 101 1.59 3.25 -12.84
N MET A 102 0.50 2.63 -12.38
CA MET A 102 -0.43 3.27 -11.43
C MET A 102 0.17 3.57 -10.05
N MET A 103 1.33 2.98 -9.71
CA MET A 103 2.02 3.25 -8.44
C MET A 103 2.98 4.44 -8.54
N VAL A 104 3.40 4.83 -9.75
CA VAL A 104 4.44 5.85 -9.96
C VAL A 104 4.03 7.19 -9.36
N GLU A 105 2.79 7.62 -9.60
CA GLU A 105 2.25 8.87 -9.04
C GLU A 105 2.25 8.87 -7.51
N TRP A 106 1.98 7.71 -6.90
CA TRP A 106 2.01 7.55 -5.45
C TRP A 106 3.44 7.59 -4.90
N CYS A 107 4.39 6.97 -5.60
CA CYS A 107 5.81 6.99 -5.22
C CYS A 107 6.43 8.39 -5.35
N LEU A 108 5.94 9.21 -6.28
CA LEU A 108 6.48 10.54 -6.60
C LEU A 108 5.63 11.69 -6.01
N MET A 109 4.83 11.41 -4.98
CA MET A 109 3.96 12.42 -4.36
C MET A 109 4.75 13.60 -3.81
N ASP A 110 4.24 14.80 -4.08
CA ASP A 110 4.75 16.05 -3.55
C ASP A 110 4.31 16.31 -2.10
N LYS A 111 4.70 17.48 -1.58
CA LYS A 111 4.33 17.94 -0.23
C LYS A 111 2.82 18.03 0.02
N ASP A 112 2.00 18.18 -1.00
CA ASP A 112 0.54 18.32 -0.91
C ASP A 112 -0.18 16.97 -1.14
N GLY A 113 0.55 15.92 -1.53
CA GLY A 113 0.05 14.55 -1.66
C GLY A 113 -0.56 13.95 -0.39
N LYS A 114 -1.34 12.87 -0.54
CA LYS A 114 -2.07 12.24 0.57
C LYS A 114 -1.17 11.36 1.45
N THR A 115 -1.61 11.09 2.68
CA THR A 115 -0.98 10.13 3.61
C THR A 115 -2.05 9.44 4.45
N GLY A 116 -1.86 8.17 4.76
CA GLY A 116 -2.83 7.35 5.50
C GLY A 116 -3.94 6.75 4.63
N GLU A 117 -3.82 6.82 3.30
CA GLU A 117 -4.83 6.26 2.40
C GLU A 117 -4.75 4.73 2.36
N SER A 118 -5.93 4.11 2.48
CA SER A 118 -6.17 2.70 2.25
C SER A 118 -7.24 2.55 1.18
N LEU A 119 -6.85 2.03 0.02
CA LEU A 119 -7.78 1.58 -1.04
C LEU A 119 -8.40 0.22 -0.68
#